data_AF-A0A8H4A264-F1
#
_entry.id   AF-A0A8H4A264-F1
#
_cell.length_a   1.000
_cell.length_b   1.000
_cell.length_c   1.000
_cell.angle_alpha   90.00
_cell.angle_beta   90.00
_cell.angle_gamma   90.00
#
_symmetry.space_group_name_H-M   'P 1'
#
loop_
_entity.id
_entity.type
_entity.pdbx_description
1 polymer ?
#
loop_
_entity_poly.entity_id
_entity_poly.type
_entity_poly.pdbx_seq_one_letter_code
_entity_poly.pdbx_strand_id
1 'polypeptide(L)'
;MAKNKKSILAISSVADSSLDVFQYQRGENVLCYHGPITYPAQILDLRIVYENEGGDVGPQYRIHYKGWNKKWDEWVSESRILKMTEENIAATTKIKQLQTIPPTNSSSVFVQIESMDESLLPTNTQNEQNSKASNFKNRFLKRTIDQGQAINGTSAKNTKRAKKCKISVDITDEGMLRLVDEWQWNTKNQLLIHPMPRPKTVNDILEEFFDFKMEQLKEQSKTSIGRNRGRITKSQELAARDVTNGIKQYFNEALPIYLLYRFERQQYVEMTEKYPRKEMSSIYGAEHLMRLVVKIPDLVHAVQMKEQKAESLEQIFNELAGFLENNCKEYFAKQFEFASAPYIRVIWEY
;
A
#
# COMPACT_ATOMS: atom_id res chain seq x y z
N MET A 1 -16.39 52.12 -27.22
CA MET A 1 -15.38 52.79 -26.37
C MET A 1 -16.11 53.30 -25.13
N ALA A 2 -16.11 52.55 -24.02
CA ALA A 2 -15.19 52.68 -22.88
C ALA A 2 -15.50 53.97 -22.07
N LYS A 3 -15.74 53.99 -20.75
CA LYS A 3 -15.15 53.22 -19.65
C LYS A 3 -16.10 53.27 -18.44
N ASN A 4 -16.43 52.12 -17.85
CA ASN A 4 -17.05 52.06 -16.52
C ASN A 4 -15.92 51.94 -15.47
N LYS A 5 -15.56 53.04 -14.82
CA LYS A 5 -14.74 53.06 -13.61
C LYS A 5 -15.69 52.86 -12.42
N LYS A 6 -15.73 51.64 -11.85
CA LYS A 6 -16.22 51.46 -10.48
C LYS A 6 -15.05 51.61 -9.52
N SER A 7 -15.21 52.61 -8.68
CA SER A 7 -14.35 53.06 -7.60
C SER A 7 -14.08 51.97 -6.57
N ILE A 8 -12.79 51.77 -6.31
CA ILE A 8 -12.26 51.11 -5.12
C ILE A 8 -12.51 52.06 -3.95
N LEU A 9 -13.43 51.69 -3.05
CA LEU A 9 -13.51 52.27 -1.71
C LEU A 9 -13.10 51.20 -0.71
N ALA A 10 -12.16 51.61 0.13
CA ALA A 10 -11.44 50.83 1.09
C ALA A 10 -12.35 50.20 2.15
N ILE A 11 -12.10 48.93 2.46
CA ILE A 11 -12.41 48.34 3.76
C ILE A 11 -11.05 48.14 4.44
N SER A 12 -10.56 49.20 5.07
CA SER A 12 -9.59 49.11 6.15
C SER A 12 -10.38 48.92 7.44
N SER A 13 -10.32 47.73 8.06
CA SER A 13 -10.51 47.52 9.52
C SER A 13 -10.79 46.06 9.94
N VAL A 14 -10.23 45.03 9.30
CA VAL A 14 -10.14 43.68 9.92
C VAL A 14 -8.89 42.97 9.40
N ALA A 15 -7.70 43.35 9.86
CA ALA A 15 -6.44 42.78 9.37
C ALA A 15 -5.46 42.49 10.50
N ASP A 16 -5.91 41.83 11.56
CA ASP A 16 -4.97 41.38 12.60
C ASP A 16 -5.37 40.12 13.38
N SER A 17 -6.30 39.31 12.84
CA SER A 17 -6.68 38.03 13.47
C SER A 17 -6.67 36.82 12.52
N SER A 18 -6.22 36.99 11.27
CA SER A 18 -6.14 35.91 10.27
C SER A 18 -4.72 35.38 10.01
N LEU A 19 -3.70 35.97 10.65
CA LEU A 19 -2.30 35.59 10.46
C LEU A 19 -1.86 34.35 11.26
N ASP A 20 -2.59 33.97 12.31
CA ASP A 20 -2.29 32.77 13.11
C ASP A 20 -2.64 31.45 12.42
N VAL A 21 -3.32 31.49 11.27
CA VAL A 21 -3.71 30.30 10.51
C VAL A 21 -2.65 29.92 9.47
N PHE A 22 -1.79 30.86 9.06
CA PHE A 22 -0.78 30.61 8.03
C PHE A 22 0.60 30.43 8.67
N GLN A 23 1.19 29.25 8.47
CA GLN A 23 2.53 28.93 8.96
C GLN A 23 3.66 29.70 8.25
N TYR A 24 3.36 30.27 7.08
CA TYR A 24 4.30 31.01 6.24
C TYR A 24 3.73 32.35 5.78
N GLN A 25 4.62 33.30 5.52
CA GLN A 25 4.24 34.66 5.16
C GLN A 25 4.44 34.98 3.67
N ARG A 26 3.67 35.95 3.18
CA ARG A 26 3.84 36.47 1.82
C ARG A 26 5.23 37.09 1.68
N GLY A 27 5.94 36.71 0.62
CA GLY A 27 7.30 37.15 0.33
C GLY A 27 8.40 36.29 0.95
N GLU A 28 8.05 35.31 1.79
CA GLU A 28 9.01 34.40 2.43
C GLU A 28 9.63 33.44 1.40
N ASN A 29 10.94 33.19 1.55
CA ASN A 29 11.67 32.23 0.74
C ASN A 29 11.59 30.85 1.39
N VAL A 30 11.11 29.89 0.63
CA VAL A 30 10.83 28.53 1.09
C VAL A 30 11.40 27.52 0.11
N LEU A 31 11.43 26.25 0.52
CA LEU A 31 11.67 25.13 -0.37
C LEU A 31 10.32 24.49 -0.68
N CYS A 32 9.95 24.39 -1.95
CA CYS A 32 8.72 23.72 -2.35
C CYS A 32 9.02 22.45 -3.14
N TYR A 33 8.32 21.37 -2.82
CA TYR A 33 8.35 20.13 -3.59
C TYR A 33 7.70 20.32 -4.95
N HIS A 34 8.39 19.90 -6.01
CA HIS A 34 7.83 19.69 -7.34
C HIS A 34 8.29 18.32 -7.84
N GLY A 35 7.38 17.35 -7.80
CA GLY A 35 7.74 15.94 -7.92
C GLY A 35 8.54 15.45 -6.69
N PRO A 36 9.58 14.61 -6.87
CA PRO A 36 10.34 14.03 -5.76
C PRO A 36 11.42 14.96 -5.17
N ILE A 37 11.58 16.15 -5.73
CA ILE A 37 12.66 17.09 -5.35
C ILE A 37 12.11 18.46 -5.00
N THR A 38 12.81 19.12 -4.09
CA THR A 38 12.51 20.47 -3.64
C THR A 38 13.28 21.51 -4.44
N TYR A 39 12.60 22.60 -4.71
CA TYR A 39 13.14 23.78 -5.38
C TYR A 39 12.97 25.01 -4.50
N PRO A 40 13.97 25.91 -4.50
CA PRO A 40 13.80 27.21 -3.87
C PRO A 40 12.65 27.96 -4.54
N ALA A 41 11.71 28.44 -3.75
CA ALA A 41 10.53 29.15 -4.18
C ALA A 41 10.24 30.35 -3.27
N GLN A 42 9.44 31.29 -3.75
CA GLN A 42 8.96 32.43 -2.98
C GLN A 42 7.44 32.40 -2.89
N ILE A 43 6.90 32.69 -1.71
CA ILE A 43 5.46 32.78 -1.50
C ILE A 43 4.97 34.11 -2.05
N LEU A 44 4.10 34.06 -3.06
CA LEU A 44 3.50 35.22 -3.71
C LEU A 44 2.20 35.67 -3.06
N ASP A 45 1.39 34.72 -2.57
CA ASP A 45 0.05 35.01 -2.04
C ASP A 45 -0.46 33.90 -1.12
N LEU A 46 -1.48 34.22 -0.30
CA LEU A 46 -2.03 33.36 0.73
C LEU A 46 -3.55 33.30 0.59
N ARG A 47 -4.16 32.12 0.72
CA ARG A 47 -5.63 31.96 0.75
C ARG A 47 -6.05 30.81 1.65
N ILE A 48 -7.25 30.88 2.22
CA ILE A 48 -7.88 29.74 2.90
C ILE A 48 -9.03 29.28 2.02
N VAL A 49 -9.05 28.00 1.65
CA VAL A 49 -10.15 27.38 0.90
C VAL A 49 -11.01 26.61 1.89
N TYR A 50 -12.28 26.99 2.03
CA TYR A 50 -13.20 26.38 3.01
C TYR A 50 -14.07 25.26 2.42
N GLU A 51 -14.28 25.23 1.10
CA GLU A 51 -15.03 24.18 0.40
C GLU A 51 -14.46 23.98 -1.02
N ASN A 52 -14.37 22.73 -1.48
CA ASN A 52 -14.00 22.41 -2.87
C ASN A 52 -14.47 21.02 -3.31
N GLU A 53 -14.86 20.87 -4.58
CA GLU A 53 -15.40 19.62 -5.17
C GLU A 53 -14.34 18.53 -5.46
N GLY A 54 -13.10 18.67 -4.98
CA GLY A 54 -12.05 17.68 -5.24
C GLY A 54 -10.61 18.12 -4.93
N GLY A 55 -10.38 18.98 -3.93
CA GLY A 55 -9.04 19.38 -3.53
C GLY A 55 -8.95 19.75 -2.05
N ASP A 56 -7.72 19.90 -1.54
CA ASP A 56 -7.43 20.16 -0.13
C ASP A 56 -8.13 21.43 0.39
N VAL A 57 -8.97 21.25 1.42
CA VAL A 57 -9.57 22.32 2.24
C VAL A 57 -8.52 22.79 3.26
N GLY A 58 -8.31 24.10 3.39
CA GLY A 58 -7.33 24.68 4.32
C GLY A 58 -6.46 25.79 3.73
N PRO A 59 -5.36 26.16 4.41
CA PRO A 59 -4.45 27.21 3.97
C PRO A 59 -3.64 26.76 2.74
N GLN A 60 -3.71 27.57 1.69
CA GLN A 60 -2.97 27.40 0.45
C GLN A 60 -2.10 28.62 0.17
N TYR A 61 -0.96 28.35 -0.44
CA TYR A 61 0.10 29.30 -0.71
C TYR A 61 0.36 29.31 -2.20
N ARG A 62 0.33 30.50 -2.81
CA ARG A 62 0.74 30.66 -4.21
C ARG A 62 2.25 30.79 -4.23
N ILE A 63 2.93 29.92 -4.96
CA ILE A 63 4.39 29.89 -5.00
C ILE A 63 4.94 30.24 -6.38
N HIS A 64 6.13 30.81 -6.39
CA HIS A 64 6.94 31.00 -7.60
C HIS A 64 8.29 30.33 -7.42
N TYR A 65 8.60 29.36 -8.27
CA TYR A 65 9.89 28.67 -8.24
C TYR A 65 11.01 29.56 -8.80
N LYS A 66 12.10 29.69 -8.05
CA LYS A 66 13.24 30.54 -8.43
C LYS A 66 13.88 30.01 -9.71
N GLY A 67 13.91 30.87 -10.74
CA GLY A 67 14.47 30.54 -12.06
C GLY A 67 13.50 29.85 -13.01
N TRP A 68 12.23 29.68 -12.62
CA TRP A 68 11.19 29.09 -13.47
C TRP A 68 10.33 30.19 -14.09
N ASN A 69 9.62 29.85 -15.17
CA ASN A 69 8.69 30.78 -15.81
C ASN A 69 7.40 30.91 -14.97
N LYS A 70 6.84 32.12 -14.88
CA LYS A 70 5.58 32.45 -14.15
C LYS A 70 4.38 31.57 -14.52
N LYS A 71 4.37 30.95 -15.71
CA LYS A 71 3.32 29.99 -16.08
C LYS A 71 3.28 28.74 -15.18
N TRP A 72 4.34 28.48 -14.43
CA TRP A 72 4.45 27.38 -13.47
C TRP A 72 4.09 27.80 -12.04
N ASP A 73 3.61 29.02 -11.83
CA ASP A 73 3.13 29.46 -10.53
C ASP A 73 1.85 28.69 -10.19
N GLU A 74 1.87 27.97 -9.08
CA GLU A 74 0.77 27.12 -8.64
C GLU A 74 0.34 27.46 -7.20
N TRP A 75 -0.89 27.08 -6.86
CA TRP A 75 -1.35 27.07 -5.48
C TRP A 75 -1.04 25.70 -4.88
N VAL A 76 -0.33 25.69 -3.77
CA VAL A 76 0.05 24.47 -3.06
C VAL A 76 -0.43 24.52 -1.61
N SER A 77 -0.73 23.35 -1.05
CA SER A 77 -1.02 23.20 0.38
C SER A 77 0.26 23.28 1.21
N GLU A 78 0.09 23.48 2.51
CA GLU A 78 1.20 23.60 3.48
C GLU A 78 2.16 22.41 3.43
N SER A 79 1.66 21.20 3.15
CA SER A 79 2.44 19.96 3.12
C SER A 79 3.55 19.95 2.06
N ARG A 80 3.45 20.76 1.01
CA ARG A 80 4.46 20.85 -0.06
C ARG A 80 5.55 21.89 0.21
N ILE A 81 5.42 22.68 1.27
CA ILE A 81 6.33 23.79 1.59
C ILE A 81 7.18 23.42 2.82
N LEU A 82 8.48 23.69 2.73
CA LEU A 82 9.44 23.56 3.80
C LEU A 82 10.11 24.90 4.09
N LYS A 83 10.31 25.19 5.38
CA LYS A 83 11.15 26.32 5.81
C LYS A 83 12.58 26.13 5.31
N MET A 84 13.21 27.26 4.98
CA MET A 84 14.59 27.34 4.52
C MET A 84 15.56 27.17 5.72
N THR A 85 15.59 25.98 6.32
CA THR A 85 16.56 25.60 7.36
C THR A 85 17.78 24.92 6.73
N GLU A 86 18.95 25.03 7.38
CA GLU A 86 20.21 24.46 6.90
C GLU A 86 20.12 22.94 6.67
N GLU A 87 19.38 22.23 7.54
CA GLU A 87 19.09 20.80 7.42
C GLU A 87 18.25 20.46 6.17
N ASN A 88 17.20 21.24 5.89
CA ASN A 88 16.33 21.02 4.73
C ASN A 88 17.07 21.29 3.40
N ILE A 89 17.99 22.26 3.41
CA ILE A 89 18.86 22.57 2.27
C ILE A 89 19.87 21.44 2.02
N ALA A 90 20.48 20.91 3.08
CA ALA A 90 21.42 19.79 2.98
C ALA A 90 20.73 18.51 2.47
N ALA A 91 19.53 18.20 2.96
CA ALA A 91 18.73 17.07 2.51
C ALA A 91 18.37 17.20 1.01
N THR A 92 17.94 18.39 0.59
CA THR A 92 17.65 18.71 -0.82
C THR A 92 18.87 18.50 -1.72
N THR A 93 20.04 18.95 -1.27
CA THR A 93 21.30 18.84 -2.02
C THR A 93 21.72 17.38 -2.18
N LYS A 94 21.57 16.57 -1.12
CA LYS A 94 21.88 15.13 -1.15
C LYS A 94 20.96 14.37 -2.11
N ILE A 95 19.64 14.66 -2.10
CA ILE A 95 18.67 14.02 -3.00
C ILE A 95 18.97 14.37 -4.47
N LYS A 96 19.31 15.64 -4.77
CA LYS A 96 19.68 16.05 -6.14
C LYS A 96 20.95 15.36 -6.63
N GLN A 97 21.96 15.18 -5.78
CA GLN A 97 23.20 14.49 -6.16
C GLN A 97 22.94 13.01 -6.49
N LEU A 98 22.10 12.33 -5.70
CA LEU A 98 21.77 10.91 -5.92
C LEU A 98 20.99 10.64 -7.21
N GLN A 99 20.28 11.64 -7.75
CA GLN A 99 19.51 11.51 -8.99
C GLN A 99 20.29 11.87 -10.27
N THR A 100 21.51 12.38 -10.17
CA THR A 100 22.34 12.77 -11.34
C THR A 100 23.19 11.64 -11.93
N ILE A 101 23.05 10.40 -11.43
CA ILE A 101 23.73 9.23 -11.99
C ILE A 101 22.90 8.72 -13.19
N PRO A 102 23.43 8.70 -14.43
CA PRO A 102 22.67 8.28 -15.60
C PRO A 102 22.40 6.76 -15.58
N PRO A 103 21.24 6.30 -16.08
CA PRO A 103 20.97 4.88 -16.23
C PRO A 103 21.74 4.34 -17.43
N THR A 104 22.79 3.55 -17.20
CA THR A 104 23.44 2.80 -18.27
C THR A 104 22.64 1.54 -18.60
N ASN A 105 22.24 1.41 -19.86
CA ASN A 105 21.64 0.23 -20.46
C ASN A 105 22.44 -1.05 -20.16
N SER A 106 21.83 -2.03 -19.49
CA SER A 106 21.76 -3.41 -19.99
C SER A 106 20.89 -4.26 -19.07
N SER A 107 20.10 -5.11 -19.72
CA SER A 107 19.30 -6.17 -19.13
C SER A 107 20.14 -7.14 -18.31
N SER A 108 19.48 -7.79 -17.35
CA SER A 108 19.92 -8.96 -16.56
C SER A 108 21.13 -8.79 -15.63
N VAL A 109 20.88 -8.53 -14.34
CA VAL A 109 21.74 -9.05 -13.26
C VAL A 109 20.88 -9.40 -12.04
N PHE A 110 20.87 -10.69 -11.71
CA PHE A 110 20.53 -11.25 -10.40
C PHE A 110 21.39 -10.59 -9.32
N VAL A 111 20.78 -9.95 -8.32
CA VAL A 111 21.53 -9.43 -7.17
C VAL A 111 21.74 -10.55 -6.16
N GLN A 112 22.97 -11.05 -6.14
CA GLN A 112 23.57 -11.83 -5.07
C GLN A 112 23.83 -10.88 -3.90
N ILE A 113 23.21 -11.13 -2.75
CA ILE A 113 23.41 -10.36 -1.52
C ILE A 113 24.62 -10.96 -0.80
N GLU A 114 25.73 -10.25 -0.79
CA GLU A 114 26.84 -10.47 0.14
C GLU A 114 26.76 -9.48 1.31
N SER A 115 26.92 -10.03 2.49
CA SER A 115 26.97 -9.41 3.81
C SER A 115 28.21 -8.54 4.00
N MET A 116 28.05 -7.33 4.57
CA MET A 116 29.15 -6.62 5.23
C MET A 116 28.74 -6.16 6.63
N ASP A 117 29.34 -6.89 7.56
CA ASP A 117 29.88 -6.58 8.90
C ASP A 117 29.45 -5.28 9.60
N GLU A 118 28.84 -5.50 10.77
CA GLU A 118 28.55 -4.53 11.81
C GLU A 118 29.62 -4.69 12.90
N SER A 119 30.64 -3.84 12.85
CA SER A 119 31.54 -3.63 13.98
C SER A 119 31.68 -2.13 14.21
N LEU A 120 31.31 -1.69 15.42
CA LEU A 120 31.92 -0.62 16.22
C LEU A 120 30.94 -0.18 17.33
N LEU A 121 30.95 -0.86 18.48
CA LEU A 121 30.78 -0.20 19.78
C LEU A 121 31.54 -0.99 20.88
N PRO A 122 32.09 -0.28 21.89
CA PRO A 122 33.18 -0.76 22.75
C PRO A 122 32.71 -1.56 23.97
N THR A 123 33.58 -2.48 24.40
CA THR A 123 33.44 -3.33 25.59
C THR A 123 34.02 -2.65 26.83
N ASN A 124 33.35 -2.78 27.98
CA ASN A 124 34.06 -2.90 29.25
C ASN A 124 33.29 -3.75 30.30
N THR A 125 33.88 -4.93 30.55
CA THR A 125 34.06 -5.68 31.82
C THR A 125 32.92 -5.92 32.84
N GLN A 126 32.58 -7.23 32.93
CA GLN A 126 32.50 -8.12 34.12
C GLN A 126 31.64 -7.73 35.34
N ASN A 127 30.60 -8.51 35.63
CA ASN A 127 30.62 -9.50 36.73
C ASN A 127 29.31 -10.32 36.84
N GLU A 128 29.44 -11.39 37.61
CA GLU A 128 28.73 -12.66 37.62
C GLU A 128 27.41 -12.73 38.42
N GLN A 129 26.65 -13.83 38.19
CA GLN A 129 25.71 -14.53 39.10
C GLN A 129 24.19 -14.25 39.08
N ASN A 130 23.48 -15.32 38.69
CA ASN A 130 22.25 -15.90 39.25
C ASN A 130 20.84 -15.24 39.07
N SER A 131 20.07 -15.90 38.19
CA SER A 131 18.82 -16.62 38.51
C SER A 131 17.44 -16.03 38.11
N LYS A 132 16.73 -16.88 37.34
CA LYS A 132 15.27 -17.15 37.28
C LYS A 132 14.33 -16.31 36.38
N ALA A 133 13.63 -17.08 35.52
CA ALA A 133 12.33 -16.86 34.83
C ALA A 133 12.33 -15.85 33.66
N SER A 134 11.67 -16.07 32.51
CA SER A 134 10.73 -17.10 32.06
C SER A 134 10.78 -17.19 30.52
N ASN A 135 10.90 -18.42 30.00
CA ASN A 135 11.03 -18.75 28.58
C ASN A 135 9.70 -18.63 27.82
N PHE A 136 9.60 -17.70 26.87
CA PHE A 136 8.81 -17.85 25.64
C PHE A 136 9.50 -17.09 24.51
N LYS A 137 10.56 -17.69 23.94
CA LYS A 137 11.13 -17.26 22.66
C LYS A 137 11.44 -18.47 21.79
N ASN A 138 10.94 -18.38 20.56
CA ASN A 138 11.55 -18.87 19.32
C ASN A 138 12.10 -20.28 19.36
N ARG A 139 11.21 -21.24 19.06
CA ARG A 139 11.62 -22.57 18.63
C ARG A 139 11.03 -22.87 17.26
N PHE A 140 11.44 -22.15 16.23
CA PHE A 140 11.43 -22.65 14.84
C PHE A 140 12.34 -21.75 13.99
N LEU A 141 13.65 -21.91 14.14
CA LEU A 141 14.58 -21.81 13.02
C LEU A 141 15.88 -22.51 13.41
N LYS A 142 16.43 -23.28 12.46
CA LYS A 142 17.73 -23.98 12.46
C LYS A 142 17.66 -25.49 12.73
N ARG A 143 17.45 -26.23 11.66
CA ARG A 143 18.13 -27.52 11.46
C ARG A 143 18.90 -27.44 10.16
N THR A 144 20.21 -27.42 10.35
CA THR A 144 21.30 -27.59 9.39
C THR A 144 21.05 -28.78 8.48
N ILE A 145 21.24 -28.60 7.17
CA ILE A 145 21.58 -29.70 6.26
C ILE A 145 23.09 -29.67 6.12
N ASP A 146 23.73 -30.54 6.89
CA ASP A 146 24.98 -31.17 6.53
C ASP A 146 24.58 -32.41 5.71
N GLN A 147 25.11 -32.55 4.49
CA GLN A 147 24.87 -33.71 3.64
C GLN A 147 26.19 -34.10 2.96
N GLY A 148 26.82 -35.12 3.53
CA GLY A 148 27.75 -36.00 2.86
C GLY A 148 27.44 -37.43 3.32
N GLN A 149 26.55 -38.11 2.60
CA GLN A 149 26.22 -39.52 2.85
C GLN A 149 26.74 -40.34 1.67
N ALA A 150 27.55 -41.36 1.96
CA ALA A 150 27.57 -42.58 1.17
C ALA A 150 27.90 -43.73 2.10
N ILE A 151 27.00 -44.71 2.22
CA ILE A 151 27.25 -46.14 2.04
C ILE A 151 25.90 -46.90 2.16
N ASN A 152 25.66 -47.68 1.10
CA ASN A 152 24.73 -48.77 0.82
C ASN A 152 23.95 -49.47 1.95
N GLY A 153 22.71 -49.88 1.63
CA GLY A 153 22.08 -51.07 2.24
C GLY A 153 20.54 -51.07 2.36
N THR A 154 19.86 -51.55 1.31
CA THR A 154 18.61 -52.36 1.31
C THR A 154 17.35 -51.98 2.11
N SER A 155 16.21 -52.18 1.43
CA SER A 155 14.83 -52.42 1.92
C SER A 155 13.90 -51.22 2.19
N ALA A 156 13.15 -50.90 1.13
CA ALA A 156 11.72 -50.61 1.08
C ALA A 156 10.99 -50.33 2.41
N LYS A 157 10.66 -49.04 2.63
CA LYS A 157 9.32 -48.61 3.05
C LYS A 157 8.90 -47.41 2.20
N ASN A 158 7.85 -47.61 1.41
CA ASN A 158 7.16 -46.59 0.63
C ASN A 158 6.65 -45.46 1.55
N THR A 159 7.43 -44.42 1.78
CA THR A 159 6.88 -43.10 2.09
C THR A 159 6.60 -42.42 0.76
N LYS A 160 5.35 -42.46 0.28
CA LYS A 160 4.90 -41.59 -0.82
C LYS A 160 5.24 -40.17 -0.42
N ARG A 161 6.32 -39.63 -1.00
CA ARG A 161 6.73 -38.23 -0.84
C ARG A 161 5.50 -37.40 -1.23
N ALA A 162 4.96 -36.63 -0.28
CA ALA A 162 3.76 -35.83 -0.53
C ALA A 162 3.97 -35.04 -1.81
N LYS A 163 3.12 -35.27 -2.82
CA LYS A 163 3.15 -34.48 -4.05
C LYS A 163 2.96 -33.03 -3.64
N LYS A 164 3.91 -32.17 -4.03
CA LYS A 164 3.82 -30.74 -3.80
C LYS A 164 2.59 -30.23 -4.57
N CYS A 165 1.59 -29.73 -3.86
CA CYS A 165 0.47 -29.05 -4.49
C CYS A 165 0.99 -27.71 -5.02
N LYS A 166 0.90 -27.51 -6.33
CA LYS A 166 1.27 -26.25 -7.00
C LYS A 166 -0.03 -25.65 -7.52
N ILE A 167 -0.43 -24.52 -6.95
CA ILE A 167 -1.56 -23.71 -7.43
C ILE A 167 -1.01 -22.66 -8.39
N SER A 168 -1.72 -22.38 -9.47
CA SER A 168 -1.51 -21.20 -10.32
C SER A 168 -2.70 -20.27 -10.18
N VAL A 169 -2.45 -18.99 -9.96
CA VAL A 169 -3.50 -17.98 -10.11
C VAL A 169 -3.16 -17.18 -11.36
N ASP A 170 -4.03 -17.25 -12.34
CA ASP A 170 -3.86 -16.65 -13.65
C ASP A 170 -4.37 -15.21 -13.59
N ILE A 171 -3.43 -14.28 -13.65
CA ILE A 171 -3.67 -12.83 -13.62
C ILE A 171 -3.16 -12.29 -14.96
N THR A 172 -3.93 -11.40 -15.57
CA THR A 172 -3.55 -10.76 -16.83
C THR A 172 -2.29 -9.91 -16.67
N ASP A 173 -1.58 -9.70 -17.78
CA ASP A 173 -0.41 -8.80 -17.80
C ASP A 173 -0.76 -7.39 -17.32
N GLU A 174 -1.99 -6.93 -17.57
CA GLU A 174 -2.49 -5.64 -17.07
C GLU A 174 -2.63 -5.63 -15.53
N GLY A 175 -3.19 -6.69 -14.96
CA GLY A 175 -3.27 -6.86 -13.50
C GLY A 175 -1.89 -6.90 -12.85
N MET A 176 -0.95 -7.61 -13.47
CA MET A 176 0.44 -7.68 -13.01
C MET A 176 1.16 -6.34 -13.12
N LEU A 177 0.99 -5.62 -14.23
CA LEU A 177 1.57 -4.29 -14.42
C LEU A 177 1.07 -3.30 -13.37
N ARG A 178 -0.22 -3.35 -13.04
CA ARG A 178 -0.80 -2.51 -11.98
C ARG A 178 -0.16 -2.75 -10.62
N LEU A 179 0.14 -3.99 -10.28
CA LEU A 179 0.84 -4.31 -9.03
C LEU A 179 2.30 -3.81 -9.02
N VAL A 180 2.96 -3.84 -10.18
CA VAL A 180 4.29 -3.24 -10.35
C VAL A 180 4.21 -1.73 -10.16
N ASP A 181 3.21 -1.06 -10.74
CA ASP A 181 2.98 0.38 -10.58
C ASP A 181 2.71 0.73 -9.11
N GLU A 182 1.81 0.01 -8.43
CA GLU A 182 1.54 0.19 -7.00
C GLU A 182 2.80 0.04 -6.14
N TRP A 183 3.61 -0.99 -6.42
CA TRP A 183 4.87 -1.20 -5.72
C TRP A 183 5.83 -0.02 -5.94
N GLN A 184 5.93 0.51 -7.16
CA GLN A 184 6.75 1.68 -7.47
C GLN A 184 6.23 2.94 -6.77
N TRP A 185 4.92 3.17 -6.78
CA TRP A 185 4.28 4.31 -6.13
C TRP A 185 4.55 4.31 -4.62
N ASN A 186 4.39 3.15 -3.99
CA ASN A 186 4.65 2.99 -2.57
C ASN A 186 6.14 3.15 -2.22
N THR A 187 7.00 2.38 -2.90
CA THR A 187 8.40 2.21 -2.47
C THR A 187 9.31 3.35 -2.96
N LYS A 188 9.10 3.83 -4.19
CA LYS A 188 9.98 4.84 -4.81
C LYS A 188 9.40 6.25 -4.71
N ASN A 189 8.08 6.39 -4.86
CA ASN A 189 7.44 7.69 -4.91
C ASN A 189 6.87 8.13 -3.56
N GLN A 190 6.95 7.28 -2.53
CA GLN A 190 6.44 7.57 -1.18
C GLN A 190 4.96 7.98 -1.19
N LEU A 191 4.21 7.35 -2.10
CA LEU A 191 2.79 7.57 -2.24
C LEU A 191 2.03 6.54 -1.42
N LEU A 192 0.98 7.00 -0.74
CA LEU A 192 0.05 6.16 0.00
C LEU A 192 -1.29 6.12 -0.71
N ILE A 193 -1.99 5.00 -0.53
CA ILE A 193 -3.36 4.86 -1.01
C ILE A 193 -4.25 5.80 -0.18
N HIS A 194 -5.03 6.63 -0.87
CA HIS A 194 -5.98 7.58 -0.29
C HIS A 194 -7.26 7.68 -1.16
N PRO A 195 -8.45 8.01 -0.63
CA PRO A 195 -8.80 8.19 0.78
C PRO A 195 -8.84 6.90 1.60
N MET A 196 -8.60 7.03 2.89
CA MET A 196 -8.76 5.98 3.90
C MET A 196 -9.81 6.39 4.95
N PRO A 197 -10.81 5.55 5.27
CA PRO A 197 -11.15 4.26 4.67
C PRO A 197 -11.44 4.34 3.17
N ARG A 198 -11.20 3.24 2.45
CA ARG A 198 -11.47 3.18 1.01
C ARG A 198 -12.97 3.36 0.73
N PRO A 199 -13.35 4.09 -0.33
CA PRO A 199 -14.77 4.25 -0.70
C PRO A 199 -15.43 2.92 -1.07
N LYS A 200 -14.68 2.04 -1.73
CA LYS A 200 -15.05 0.64 -2.00
C LYS A 200 -14.13 -0.25 -1.18
N THR A 201 -14.68 -0.81 -0.11
CA THR A 201 -13.91 -1.67 0.83
C THR A 201 -13.90 -3.12 0.35
N VAL A 202 -13.00 -3.93 0.93
CA VAL A 202 -12.97 -5.37 0.66
C VAL A 202 -14.30 -6.03 1.03
N ASN A 203 -14.99 -5.59 2.08
CA ASN A 203 -16.33 -6.10 2.39
C ASN A 203 -17.32 -5.85 1.24
N ASP A 204 -17.36 -4.63 0.71
CA ASP A 204 -18.29 -4.27 -0.37
C ASP A 204 -17.98 -5.10 -1.63
N ILE A 205 -16.70 -5.22 -1.97
CA ILE A 205 -16.24 -6.02 -3.13
C ILE A 205 -16.60 -7.51 -2.95
N LEU A 206 -16.45 -8.04 -1.74
CA LEU A 206 -16.76 -9.44 -1.44
C LEU A 206 -18.27 -9.71 -1.43
N GLU A 207 -19.10 -8.72 -1.07
CA GLU A 207 -20.55 -8.79 -1.23
C GLU A 207 -20.95 -8.78 -2.71
N GLU A 208 -20.38 -7.89 -3.51
CA GLU A 208 -20.58 -7.87 -4.96
C GLU A 208 -20.10 -9.19 -5.63
N PHE A 209 -19.00 -9.75 -5.15
CA PHE A 209 -18.50 -11.06 -5.61
C PHE A 209 -19.45 -12.22 -5.22
N PHE A 210 -20.07 -12.15 -4.04
CA PHE A 210 -21.07 -13.13 -3.62
C PHE A 210 -22.30 -13.09 -4.53
N ASP A 211 -22.78 -11.90 -4.87
CA ASP A 211 -23.92 -11.72 -5.79
C ASP A 211 -23.58 -12.24 -7.20
N PHE A 212 -22.37 -11.96 -7.68
CA PHE A 212 -21.86 -12.51 -8.93
C PHE A 212 -21.82 -14.05 -8.92
N LYS A 213 -21.34 -14.67 -7.84
CA LYS A 213 -21.39 -16.14 -7.64
C LYS A 213 -22.82 -16.67 -7.67
N MET A 214 -23.76 -15.98 -7.02
CA MET A 214 -25.16 -16.36 -7.02
C MET A 214 -25.77 -16.30 -8.42
N GLU A 215 -25.47 -15.25 -9.19
CA GLU A 215 -25.95 -15.10 -10.57
C GLU A 215 -25.41 -16.21 -11.49
N GLN A 216 -24.13 -16.55 -11.40
CA GLN A 216 -23.56 -17.67 -12.16
C GLN A 216 -24.26 -19.00 -11.85
N LEU A 217 -24.53 -19.28 -10.57
CA LEU A 217 -25.25 -20.49 -10.18
C LEU A 217 -26.69 -20.51 -10.71
N LYS A 218 -27.38 -19.36 -10.73
CA LYS A 218 -28.71 -19.24 -11.35
C LYS A 218 -28.62 -19.60 -12.82
N GLU A 219 -27.67 -19.04 -13.56
CA GLU A 219 -27.55 -19.27 -15.00
C GLU A 219 -27.24 -20.75 -15.32
N GLN A 220 -26.33 -21.37 -14.57
CA GLN A 220 -26.05 -22.82 -14.68
C GLN A 220 -27.28 -23.67 -14.34
N SER A 221 -28.11 -23.24 -13.39
CA SER A 221 -29.36 -23.95 -13.08
C SER A 221 -30.46 -23.74 -14.14
N LYS A 222 -30.41 -22.69 -14.96
CA LYS A 222 -31.38 -22.44 -16.05
C LYS A 222 -31.12 -23.35 -17.24
N THR A 223 -29.88 -23.71 -17.53
CA THR A 223 -29.53 -24.64 -18.62
C THR A 223 -29.90 -26.09 -18.29
N SER A 224 -30.12 -26.38 -17.00
CA SER A 224 -30.58 -27.69 -16.52
C SER A 224 -31.98 -28.05 -17.03
N ILE A 225 -32.16 -29.30 -17.46
CA ILE A 225 -33.45 -29.86 -17.89
C ILE A 225 -34.11 -30.52 -16.68
N GLY A 226 -35.28 -30.02 -16.26
CA GLY A 226 -36.07 -30.64 -15.19
C GLY A 226 -36.81 -29.64 -14.29
N ARG A 227 -37.50 -30.17 -13.26
CA ARG A 227 -38.33 -29.40 -12.30
C ARG A 227 -37.54 -28.41 -11.43
N ASN A 228 -36.21 -28.55 -11.35
CA ASN A 228 -35.33 -27.70 -10.55
C ASN A 228 -34.67 -26.56 -11.37
N ARG A 229 -35.17 -26.28 -12.58
CA ARG A 229 -34.65 -25.23 -13.46
C ARG A 229 -34.72 -23.87 -12.76
N GLY A 230 -33.58 -23.17 -12.69
CA GLY A 230 -33.49 -21.82 -12.11
C GLY A 230 -33.51 -21.75 -10.59
N ARG A 231 -33.49 -22.88 -9.85
CA ARG A 231 -33.59 -22.89 -8.39
C ARG A 231 -32.21 -23.06 -7.73
N ILE A 232 -31.79 -22.05 -6.97
CA ILE A 232 -30.65 -22.17 -6.05
C ILE A 232 -31.10 -22.95 -4.81
N THR A 233 -30.29 -23.92 -4.38
CA THR A 233 -30.50 -24.59 -3.09
C THR A 233 -29.87 -23.80 -1.95
N LYS A 234 -30.50 -23.83 -0.77
CA LYS A 234 -29.97 -23.18 0.46
C LYS A 234 -28.55 -23.63 0.80
N SER A 235 -28.19 -24.87 0.44
CA SER A 235 -26.84 -25.40 0.64
C SER A 235 -25.80 -24.74 -0.27
N GLN A 236 -26.15 -24.38 -1.51
CA GLN A 236 -25.24 -23.71 -2.44
C GLN A 236 -25.02 -22.25 -2.04
N GLU A 237 -26.08 -21.58 -1.60
CA GLU A 237 -26.00 -20.22 -1.06
C GLU A 237 -25.10 -20.16 0.17
N LEU A 238 -25.29 -21.08 1.13
CA LEU A 238 -24.45 -21.16 2.32
C LEU A 238 -22.98 -21.43 1.95
N ALA A 239 -22.72 -22.37 1.03
CA ALA A 239 -21.37 -22.67 0.59
C ALA A 239 -20.66 -21.46 -0.05
N ALA A 240 -21.37 -20.68 -0.88
CA ALA A 240 -20.82 -19.46 -1.45
C ALA A 240 -20.56 -18.39 -0.38
N ARG A 241 -21.47 -18.26 0.60
CA ARG A 241 -21.30 -17.32 1.71
C ARG A 241 -20.11 -17.70 2.59
N ASP A 242 -19.92 -18.98 2.85
CA ASP A 242 -18.79 -19.52 3.61
C ASP A 242 -17.46 -19.23 2.90
N VAL A 243 -17.42 -19.35 1.56
CA VAL A 243 -16.23 -18.98 0.77
C VAL A 243 -15.91 -17.50 0.91
N THR A 244 -16.89 -16.62 0.71
CA THR A 244 -16.70 -15.17 0.83
C THR A 244 -16.26 -14.77 2.24
N ASN A 245 -16.88 -15.35 3.27
CA ASN A 245 -16.50 -15.11 4.67
C ASN A 245 -15.10 -15.64 4.98
N GLY A 246 -14.72 -16.78 4.40
CA GLY A 246 -13.37 -17.34 4.54
C GLY A 246 -12.30 -16.44 3.95
N ILE A 247 -12.54 -15.88 2.76
CA ILE A 247 -11.64 -14.90 2.14
C ILE A 247 -11.53 -13.64 3.00
N LYS A 248 -12.66 -13.12 3.50
CA LYS A 248 -12.71 -11.96 4.39
C LYS A 248 -11.89 -12.18 5.66
N GLN A 249 -12.11 -13.28 6.36
CA GLN A 249 -11.39 -13.60 7.59
C GLN A 249 -9.89 -13.74 7.31
N TYR A 250 -9.53 -14.45 6.24
CA TYR A 250 -8.14 -14.63 5.88
C TYR A 250 -7.46 -13.32 5.50
N PHE A 251 -8.15 -12.43 4.79
CA PHE A 251 -7.65 -11.10 4.47
C PHE A 251 -7.32 -10.31 5.73
N ASN A 252 -8.22 -10.32 6.73
CA ASN A 252 -8.01 -9.61 7.99
C ASN A 252 -6.77 -10.09 8.75
N GLU A 253 -6.48 -11.39 8.74
CA GLU A 253 -5.31 -11.97 9.38
C GLU A 253 -4.03 -11.78 8.55
N ALA A 254 -4.13 -11.91 7.22
CA ALA A 254 -3.00 -11.84 6.31
C ALA A 254 -2.50 -10.41 6.08
N LEU A 255 -3.37 -9.40 6.17
CA LEU A 255 -3.05 -8.01 5.85
C LEU A 255 -1.79 -7.51 6.58
N PRO A 256 -1.71 -7.49 7.94
CA PRO A 256 -0.55 -6.94 8.64
C PRO A 256 0.75 -7.74 8.43
N ILE A 257 0.64 -9.00 8.01
CA ILE A 257 1.77 -9.92 7.92
C ILE A 257 2.37 -9.90 6.50
N TYR A 258 1.52 -10.02 5.48
CA TYR A 258 1.95 -10.34 4.10
C TYR A 258 1.60 -9.29 3.05
N LEU A 259 0.59 -8.44 3.28
CA LEU A 259 -0.02 -7.65 2.20
C LEU A 259 0.40 -6.17 2.19
N LEU A 260 0.98 -5.69 3.29
CA LEU A 260 1.47 -4.31 3.41
C LEU A 260 2.96 -4.21 3.07
N TYR A 261 3.31 -3.23 2.26
CA TYR A 261 4.70 -2.85 2.06
C TYR A 261 5.27 -2.17 3.32
N ARG A 262 6.60 -2.10 3.44
CA ARG A 262 7.26 -1.46 4.60
C ARG A 262 6.72 -0.04 4.82
N PHE A 263 6.53 0.73 3.75
CA PHE A 263 6.07 2.11 3.83
C PHE A 263 4.60 2.26 4.24
N GLU A 264 3.75 1.24 4.05
CA GLU A 264 2.32 1.25 4.45
C GLU A 264 2.11 0.87 5.93
N ARG A 265 3.12 0.33 6.61
CA ARG A 265 2.96 -0.18 7.98
C ARG A 265 2.58 0.92 8.96
N GLN A 266 3.07 2.14 8.76
CA GLN A 266 2.69 3.27 9.61
C GLN A 266 1.22 3.65 9.41
N GLN A 267 0.73 3.67 8.16
CA GLN A 267 -0.68 3.89 7.86
C GLN A 267 -1.56 2.84 8.53
N TYR A 268 -1.13 1.58 8.57
CA TYR A 268 -1.85 0.53 9.28
C TYR A 268 -1.99 0.83 10.78
N VAL A 269 -0.91 1.25 11.44
CA VAL A 269 -0.96 1.65 12.86
C VAL A 269 -1.98 2.77 13.06
N GLU A 270 -1.91 3.82 12.26
CA GLU A 270 -2.85 4.96 12.31
C GLU A 270 -4.31 4.52 12.10
N MET A 271 -4.57 3.62 11.15
CA MET A 271 -5.93 3.11 10.90
C MET A 271 -6.44 2.24 12.05
N THR A 272 -5.58 1.43 12.67
CA THR A 272 -5.96 0.62 13.83
C THR A 272 -6.28 1.46 15.06
N GLU A 273 -5.55 2.56 15.26
CA GLU A 273 -5.78 3.52 16.34
C GLU A 273 -7.04 4.35 16.11
N LYS A 274 -7.26 4.82 14.87
CA LYS A 274 -8.42 5.63 14.50
C LYS A 274 -9.71 4.80 14.46
N TYR A 275 -9.64 3.52 14.10
CA TYR A 275 -10.80 2.63 13.96
C TYR A 275 -10.62 1.30 14.70
N PRO A 276 -10.51 1.29 16.04
CA PRO A 276 -10.14 0.09 16.81
C PRO A 276 -11.18 -1.04 16.80
N ARG A 277 -12.43 -0.75 16.40
CA ARG A 277 -13.52 -1.72 16.32
C ARG A 277 -13.87 -2.15 14.89
N LYS A 278 -13.19 -1.59 13.88
CA LYS A 278 -13.43 -1.97 12.49
C LYS A 278 -12.47 -3.06 12.08
N GLU A 279 -13.00 -4.04 11.36
CA GLU A 279 -12.19 -5.04 10.68
C GLU A 279 -11.43 -4.39 9.53
N MET A 280 -10.26 -4.96 9.20
CA MET A 280 -9.41 -4.40 8.15
C MET A 280 -10.07 -4.46 6.77
N SER A 281 -10.90 -5.48 6.52
CA SER A 281 -11.70 -5.60 5.32
C SER A 281 -12.73 -4.48 5.15
N SER A 282 -13.08 -3.75 6.22
CA SER A 282 -13.95 -2.57 6.21
C SER A 282 -13.19 -1.24 6.03
N ILE A 283 -11.85 -1.29 5.91
CA ILE A 283 -10.98 -0.12 5.82
C ILE A 283 -10.23 -0.13 4.48
N TYR A 284 -9.66 -1.27 4.14
CA TYR A 284 -8.85 -1.48 2.94
C TYR A 284 -9.72 -1.88 1.74
N GLY A 285 -9.16 -1.77 0.54
CA GLY A 285 -9.86 -1.95 -0.74
C GLY A 285 -9.20 -2.99 -1.66
N ALA A 286 -9.51 -2.89 -2.95
CA ALA A 286 -9.14 -3.88 -3.97
C ALA A 286 -7.63 -4.06 -4.17
N GLU A 287 -6.83 -3.03 -3.92
CA GLU A 287 -5.37 -3.04 -4.10
C GLU A 287 -4.75 -4.14 -3.22
N HIS A 288 -5.16 -4.13 -1.95
CA HIS A 288 -4.67 -5.08 -0.95
C HIS A 288 -5.26 -6.47 -1.17
N LEU A 289 -6.52 -6.55 -1.64
CA LEU A 289 -7.14 -7.81 -1.99
C LEU A 289 -6.45 -8.47 -3.19
N MET A 290 -6.05 -7.68 -4.20
CA MET A 290 -5.31 -8.18 -5.35
C MET A 290 -3.91 -8.70 -4.93
N ARG A 291 -3.26 -8.03 -3.97
CA ARG A 291 -2.01 -8.56 -3.40
C ARG A 291 -2.22 -9.90 -2.70
N LEU A 292 -3.36 -10.11 -2.05
CA LEU A 292 -3.70 -11.41 -1.47
C LEU A 292 -3.80 -12.47 -2.57
N VAL A 293 -4.55 -12.19 -3.65
CA VAL A 293 -4.70 -13.09 -4.81
C VAL A 293 -3.34 -13.56 -5.34
N VAL A 294 -2.39 -12.64 -5.52
CA VAL A 294 -1.02 -12.96 -5.95
C VAL A 294 -0.22 -13.76 -4.93
N LYS A 295 -0.48 -13.58 -3.63
CA LYS A 295 0.26 -14.25 -2.56
C LYS A 295 -0.23 -15.65 -2.23
N ILE A 296 -1.44 -16.04 -2.62
CA ILE A 296 -2.01 -17.36 -2.31
C ILE A 296 -1.15 -18.53 -2.79
N PRO A 297 -0.60 -18.56 -4.01
CA PRO A 297 0.27 -19.65 -4.46
C PRO A 297 1.46 -19.89 -3.51
N ASP A 298 2.12 -18.81 -3.06
CA ASP A 298 3.24 -18.86 -2.12
C ASP A 298 2.79 -19.43 -0.76
N LEU A 299 1.65 -18.94 -0.26
CA LEU A 299 1.10 -19.30 1.05
C LEU A 299 0.62 -20.76 1.10
N VAL A 300 0.00 -21.26 0.03
CA VAL A 300 -0.43 -22.67 -0.05
C VAL A 300 0.75 -23.61 -0.12
N HIS A 301 1.82 -23.22 -0.83
CA HIS A 301 3.04 -24.02 -0.87
C HIS A 301 3.62 -24.23 0.53
N ALA A 302 3.56 -23.22 1.38
CA ALA A 302 4.06 -23.29 2.76
C ALA A 302 3.24 -24.23 3.66
N VAL A 303 1.91 -24.31 3.47
CA VAL A 303 0.99 -25.05 4.37
C VAL A 303 0.90 -26.56 4.05
N GLN A 304 1.46 -27.04 2.92
CA GLN A 304 1.43 -28.45 2.52
C GLN A 304 0.01 -29.06 2.53
N MET A 305 -0.93 -28.37 1.88
CA MET A 305 -2.34 -28.74 1.83
C MET A 305 -2.60 -30.03 1.02
N LYS A 306 -3.79 -30.63 1.20
CA LYS A 306 -4.25 -31.75 0.33
C LYS A 306 -4.63 -31.23 -1.05
N GLU A 307 -4.30 -32.00 -2.10
CA GLU A 307 -4.48 -31.67 -3.52
C GLU A 307 -5.90 -31.20 -3.87
N GLN A 308 -6.93 -31.94 -3.45
CA GLN A 308 -8.35 -31.59 -3.71
C GLN A 308 -8.76 -30.22 -3.15
N LYS A 309 -8.23 -29.83 -1.98
CA LYS A 309 -8.52 -28.52 -1.39
C LYS A 309 -7.74 -27.42 -2.10
N ALA A 310 -6.54 -27.72 -2.58
CA ALA A 310 -5.72 -26.79 -3.34
C ALA A 310 -6.39 -26.45 -4.68
N GLU A 311 -6.90 -27.45 -5.40
CA GLU A 311 -7.64 -27.25 -6.66
C GLU A 311 -8.92 -26.40 -6.46
N SER A 312 -9.66 -26.67 -5.37
CA SER A 312 -10.84 -25.87 -5.04
C SER A 312 -10.48 -24.41 -4.75
N LEU A 313 -9.35 -24.19 -4.08
CA LEU A 313 -8.86 -22.85 -3.75
C LEU A 313 -8.37 -22.11 -4.99
N GLU A 314 -7.63 -22.81 -5.86
CA GLU A 314 -7.17 -22.32 -7.16
C GLU A 314 -8.34 -21.80 -8.00
N GLN A 315 -9.42 -22.58 -8.11
CA GLN A 315 -10.62 -22.15 -8.82
C GLN A 315 -11.22 -20.86 -8.24
N ILE A 316 -11.36 -20.79 -6.90
CA ILE A 316 -11.94 -19.64 -6.22
C ILE A 316 -11.10 -18.37 -6.45
N PHE A 317 -9.78 -18.47 -6.35
CA PHE A 317 -8.90 -17.31 -6.53
C PHE A 317 -8.74 -16.88 -7.99
N ASN A 318 -8.82 -17.82 -8.95
CA ASN A 318 -8.89 -17.48 -10.37
C ASN A 318 -10.20 -16.74 -10.71
N GLU A 319 -11.33 -17.20 -10.18
CA GLU A 319 -12.61 -16.52 -10.35
C GLU A 319 -12.59 -15.11 -9.71
N LEU A 320 -12.00 -14.99 -8.50
CA LEU A 320 -11.84 -13.70 -7.83
C LEU A 320 -10.90 -12.77 -8.61
N ALA A 321 -9.78 -13.26 -9.14
CA ALA A 321 -8.85 -12.50 -9.96
C ALA A 321 -9.57 -11.90 -11.18
N GLY A 322 -10.27 -12.74 -11.95
CA GLY A 322 -11.03 -12.29 -13.11
C GLY A 322 -12.14 -11.29 -12.75
N PHE A 323 -12.80 -11.47 -11.61
CA PHE A 323 -13.81 -10.52 -11.12
C PHE A 323 -13.21 -9.15 -10.79
N LEU A 324 -12.05 -9.11 -10.14
CA LEU A 324 -11.35 -7.85 -9.82
C LEU A 324 -10.82 -7.14 -11.07
N GLU A 325 -10.34 -7.90 -12.06
CA GLU A 325 -9.84 -7.35 -13.32
C GLU A 325 -10.97 -6.73 -14.15
N ASN A 326 -12.11 -7.41 -14.26
CA ASN A 326 -13.28 -6.91 -14.99
C ASN A 326 -13.81 -5.58 -14.42
N ASN A 327 -13.67 -5.38 -13.11
CA ASN A 327 -14.17 -4.20 -12.40
C ASN A 327 -13.04 -3.24 -11.97
N CYS A 328 -11.85 -3.36 -12.56
CA CYS A 328 -10.66 -2.65 -12.10
C CYS A 328 -10.80 -1.12 -12.06
N LYS A 329 -11.57 -0.54 -13.00
CA LYS A 329 -11.78 0.92 -13.10
C LYS A 329 -12.61 1.50 -11.96
N GLU A 330 -13.47 0.69 -11.35
CA GLU A 330 -14.33 1.10 -10.25
C GLU A 330 -13.69 0.82 -8.89
N TYR A 331 -13.02 -0.34 -8.76
CA TYR A 331 -12.55 -0.81 -7.47
C TYR A 331 -11.19 -0.24 -7.03
N PHE A 332 -10.30 0.08 -7.97
CA PHE A 332 -8.94 0.53 -7.64
C PHE A 332 -8.85 2.03 -7.42
N ALA A 333 -7.90 2.44 -6.57
CA ALA A 333 -7.59 3.83 -6.28
C ALA A 333 -7.18 4.58 -7.54
N LYS A 334 -7.88 5.69 -7.79
CA LYS A 334 -7.50 6.69 -8.80
C LYS A 334 -6.55 7.74 -8.25
N GLN A 335 -6.48 7.84 -6.92
CA GLN A 335 -5.75 8.87 -6.20
C GLN A 335 -4.76 8.21 -5.25
N PHE A 336 -3.53 8.69 -5.34
CA PHE A 336 -2.44 8.37 -4.45
C PHE A 336 -1.90 9.70 -3.94
N GLU A 337 -1.71 9.82 -2.64
CA GLU A 337 -1.25 11.05 -2.03
C GLU A 337 0.17 10.88 -1.52
N PHE A 338 0.94 11.98 -1.57
CA PHE A 338 2.25 12.02 -0.95
C PHE A 338 2.10 11.83 0.55
N ALA A 339 2.91 10.94 1.11
CA ALA A 339 3.02 10.84 2.55
C ALA A 339 3.46 12.19 3.14
N SER A 340 2.85 12.55 4.27
CA SER A 340 3.22 13.77 4.98
C SER A 340 4.65 13.68 5.51
N ALA A 341 5.33 14.83 5.67
CA ALA A 341 6.67 14.85 6.25
C ALA A 341 6.75 14.17 7.64
N PRO A 342 5.75 14.33 8.55
CA PRO A 342 5.71 13.57 9.80
C PRO A 342 5.64 12.05 9.58
N TYR A 343 4.80 11.59 8.65
CA TYR A 343 4.66 10.16 8.32
C TYR A 343 6.00 9.58 7.85
N ILE A 344 6.69 10.31 6.97
CA ILE A 344 7.99 9.90 6.45
C ILE A 344 9.01 9.80 7.59
N ARG A 345 9.11 10.80 8.48
CA ARG A 345 10.08 10.78 9.61
C ARG A 345 9.92 9.54 10.49
N VAL A 346 8.69 9.18 10.85
CA VAL A 346 8.42 7.99 11.68
C VAL A 346 8.95 6.71 11.02
N ILE A 347 8.92 6.61 9.69
CA ILE A 347 9.41 5.43 8.97
C ILE A 347 10.94 5.36 8.89
N TRP A 348 11.65 6.50 8.97
CA TRP A 348 13.12 6.53 8.91
C TRP A 348 13.80 6.53 10.29
N GLU A 349 13.04 6.76 11.36
CA GLU A 349 13.52 6.64 12.74
C GLU A 349 13.55 5.18 13.25
N TYR A 350 12.97 4.24 12.49
CA TYR A 350 12.96 2.79 12.71
C TYR A 350 13.39 2.03 11.43
#